data_AF-A0A550D5I5-F1
#
_entry.id   AF-A0A550D5I5-F1
#
_cell.length_a   1.000
_cell.length_b   1.000
_cell.length_c   1.000
_cell.angle_alpha   90.00
_cell.angle_beta   90.00
_cell.angle_gamma   90.00
#
_symmetry.space_group_name_H-M   'P 1'
#
loop_
_entity.id
_entity.type
_entity.pdbx_description
1 polymer ?
#
loop_
_entity_poly.entity_id
_entity_poly.type
_entity_poly.pdbx_seq_one_letter_code
_entity_poly.pdbx_strand_id
1 'polypeptide(L)'
;FRTYNDKKTIDLKNSGNDIDTIKYLINVYYMQGVSQIELTSDSVIPIEIKNELKKLQLYLPGLEVENESFNYIRLKVKDNLNLDIIEEMKNFSLKLLTLLEDLEKVIAKPNKQMAIDLKNRSEDLNRVYNILIREIALVSQEEERFEQNKITSVRDLILYAIAMRDMGRMLSHIRTTSTILSICTNISHEYQNIVSQLILMFKDSLEVFFNQNLNYIKEIRDKMKEISKIADSLDGECKELGKELVRIGSYCVALMDDGVHKSVKL
;
A
#
# COMPACT_ATOMS: atom_id res chain seq x y z
N PHE A 1 29.98 -2.42 -10.39
CA PHE A 1 29.20 -2.96 -9.27
C PHE A 1 28.90 -1.83 -8.29
N ARG A 2 27.65 -1.36 -8.23
CA ARG A 2 27.23 -0.41 -7.18
C ARG A 2 26.95 -1.23 -5.94
N THR A 3 27.82 -1.16 -4.93
CA THR A 3 27.50 -1.62 -3.59
C THR A 3 26.48 -0.65 -3.01
N TYR A 4 25.20 -1.02 -3.04
CA TYR A 4 24.18 -0.27 -2.32
C TYR A 4 24.43 -0.41 -0.82
N ASN A 5 24.26 0.67 -0.07
CA ASN A 5 24.51 0.67 1.38
C ASN A 5 23.47 -0.23 2.08
N ASP A 6 23.86 -1.46 2.37
CA ASP A 6 23.07 -2.49 3.07
C ASP A 6 22.68 -2.11 4.51
N LYS A 7 23.28 -1.04 5.05
CA LYS A 7 23.05 -0.56 6.41
C LYS A 7 22.58 0.90 6.44
N LYS A 8 21.56 1.16 7.26
CA LYS A 8 21.13 2.51 7.64
C LYS A 8 21.15 2.70 9.15
N THR A 9 21.49 3.91 9.59
CA THR A 9 21.48 4.30 11.00
C THR A 9 20.46 5.43 11.21
N ILE A 10 19.67 5.33 12.28
CA ILE A 10 18.75 6.37 12.75
C ILE A 10 19.26 6.85 14.10
N ASP A 11 19.63 8.13 14.17
CA ASP A 11 20.00 8.79 15.42
C ASP A 11 18.76 9.41 16.08
N LEU A 12 18.43 8.91 17.28
CA LEU A 12 17.24 9.32 18.03
C LEU A 12 17.27 10.79 18.47
N LYS A 13 18.45 11.40 18.60
CA LYS A 13 18.55 12.85 18.89
C LYS A 13 17.98 13.71 17.77
N ASN A 14 18.19 13.29 16.52
CA ASN A 14 17.80 14.05 15.33
C ASN A 14 16.38 13.73 14.87
N SER A 15 15.81 12.59 15.28
CA SER A 15 14.45 12.18 14.93
C SER A 15 13.36 12.70 15.87
N GLY A 16 13.69 13.63 16.77
CA GLY A 16 12.73 14.27 17.69
C GLY A 16 12.11 13.34 18.74
N ASN A 17 12.68 12.14 18.95
CA ASN A 17 12.12 11.07 19.80
C ASN A 17 10.67 10.65 19.49
N ASP A 18 10.12 11.04 18.34
CA ASP A 18 8.77 10.62 17.94
C ASP A 18 8.79 9.17 17.42
N ILE A 19 8.16 8.27 18.17
CA ILE A 19 8.12 6.85 17.86
C ILE A 19 7.45 6.56 16.51
N ASP A 20 6.46 7.36 16.12
CA ASP A 20 5.75 7.16 14.86
C ASP A 20 6.62 7.54 13.67
N THR A 21 7.36 8.65 13.75
CA THR A 21 8.40 9.02 12.79
C THR A 21 9.48 7.94 12.69
N ILE A 22 9.94 7.38 13.81
CA ILE A 22 10.96 6.32 13.82
C ILE A 22 10.43 5.04 13.13
N LYS A 23 9.21 4.61 13.47
CA LYS A 23 8.56 3.45 12.82
C LYS A 23 8.38 3.68 11.32
N TYR A 24 8.01 4.90 10.94
CA TYR A 24 7.90 5.29 9.54
C TYR A 24 9.24 5.16 8.81
N LEU A 25 10.34 5.69 9.37
CA LEU A 25 11.67 5.59 8.79
C LEU A 25 12.14 4.13 8.65
N ILE A 26 11.90 3.30 9.67
CA ILE A 26 12.21 1.86 9.60
C ILE A 26 11.43 1.20 8.46
N ASN A 27 10.13 1.48 8.36
CA ASN A 27 9.30 0.94 7.28
C ASN A 27 9.81 1.40 5.89
N VAL A 28 10.17 2.67 5.75
CA VAL A 28 10.76 3.19 4.49
C VAL A 28 12.07 2.48 4.17
N TYR A 29 13.01 2.39 5.11
CA TYR A 29 14.28 1.69 4.88
C TYR A 29 14.08 0.22 4.53
N TYR A 30 13.16 -0.45 5.23
CA TYR A 30 12.76 -1.82 4.90
C TYR A 30 12.23 -1.91 3.45
N MET A 31 11.30 -1.04 3.05
CA MET A 31 10.75 -1.03 1.70
C MET A 31 11.77 -0.67 0.63
N GLN A 32 12.85 0.05 0.97
CA GLN A 32 13.93 0.39 0.03
C GLN A 32 15.00 -0.70 -0.10
N GLY A 33 14.77 -1.91 0.44
CA GLY A 33 15.71 -3.02 0.32
C GLY A 33 16.87 -2.97 1.31
N VAL A 34 16.86 -2.09 2.32
CA VAL A 34 17.94 -2.02 3.33
C VAL A 34 17.95 -3.31 4.15
N SER A 35 19.11 -3.98 4.22
CA SER A 35 19.29 -5.27 4.89
C SER A 35 19.49 -5.14 6.41
N GLN A 36 19.99 -4.00 6.87
CA GLN A 36 20.23 -3.73 8.29
C GLN A 36 19.86 -2.29 8.67
N ILE A 37 19.08 -2.13 9.73
CA ILE A 37 18.66 -0.83 10.27
C ILE A 37 19.10 -0.76 11.73
N GLU A 38 19.95 0.20 12.07
CA GLU A 38 20.45 0.41 13.41
C GLU A 38 19.91 1.71 13.99
N LEU A 39 19.31 1.64 15.17
CA LEU A 39 18.86 2.81 15.91
C LEU A 39 19.83 3.05 17.06
N THR A 40 20.33 4.28 17.17
CA THR A 40 21.34 4.67 18.16
C THR A 40 20.89 5.90 18.95
N SER A 41 21.33 5.97 20.21
CA SER A 41 21.14 7.11 21.09
C SER A 41 22.39 7.35 21.93
N ASP A 42 22.60 8.59 22.38
CA ASP A 42 23.65 8.89 23.36
C ASP A 42 23.21 8.57 24.80
N SER A 43 21.92 8.33 25.01
CA SER A 43 21.34 7.94 26.29
C SER A 43 20.68 6.56 26.21
N VAL A 44 20.29 6.03 27.36
CA VAL A 44 19.47 4.81 27.42
C VAL A 44 18.20 5.01 26.60
N ILE A 45 17.91 4.09 25.68
CA ILE A 45 16.65 4.03 24.94
C ILE A 45 15.60 3.41 25.88
N PRO A 46 14.47 4.11 26.15
CA PRO A 46 13.37 3.59 26.95
C PRO A 46 12.89 2.21 26.48
N ILE A 47 12.50 1.35 27.43
CA ILE A 47 12.07 -0.02 27.14
C ILE A 47 10.77 -0.03 26.31
N GLU A 48 9.90 0.95 26.52
CA GLU A 48 8.65 1.15 25.78
C GLU A 48 8.95 1.37 24.30
N ILE A 49 9.95 2.20 23.99
CA ILE A 49 10.41 2.43 22.61
C ILE A 49 10.93 1.13 22.01
N LYS A 50 11.83 0.41 22.71
CA LYS A 50 12.35 -0.89 22.19
C LYS A 50 11.23 -1.89 21.93
N ASN A 51 10.23 -1.97 22.81
CA ASN A 51 9.10 -2.87 22.66
C ASN A 51 8.25 -2.50 21.43
N GLU A 52 8.00 -1.21 21.20
CA GLU A 52 7.31 -0.75 19.99
C GLU A 52 8.08 -1.05 18.70
N LEU A 53 9.41 -0.93 18.73
CA LEU A 53 10.27 -1.30 17.59
C LEU A 53 10.26 -2.80 17.33
N LYS A 54 10.30 -3.62 18.39
CA LYS A 54 10.21 -5.09 18.29
C LYS A 54 8.88 -5.55 17.70
N LYS A 55 7.78 -4.83 17.94
CA LYS A 55 6.47 -5.14 17.34
C LYS A 55 6.46 -4.98 15.82
N LEU A 56 7.39 -4.23 15.23
CA LEU A 56 7.48 -4.08 13.77
C LEU A 56 7.73 -5.42 13.05
N GLN A 57 8.32 -6.41 13.73
CA GLN A 57 8.49 -7.77 13.19
C GLN A 57 7.16 -8.44 12.81
N LEU A 58 6.04 -8.00 13.41
CA LEU A 58 4.70 -8.48 13.05
C LEU A 58 4.21 -7.91 11.72
N TYR A 59 4.71 -6.75 11.30
CA TYR A 59 4.23 -5.99 10.15
C TYR A 59 5.23 -5.94 8.98
N LEU A 60 6.51 -6.21 9.25
CA LEU A 60 7.62 -6.19 8.31
C LEU A 60 8.22 -7.60 8.22
N PRO A 61 7.73 -8.45 7.31
CA PRO A 61 8.16 -9.83 7.19
C PRO A 61 9.67 -9.96 6.97
N GLY A 62 10.30 -10.89 7.68
CA GLY A 62 11.76 -11.10 7.64
C GLY A 62 12.56 -10.12 8.49
N LEU A 63 11.97 -9.07 9.05
CA LEU A 63 12.64 -8.20 10.02
C LEU A 63 12.84 -8.93 11.34
N GLU A 64 14.07 -8.92 11.85
CA GLU A 64 14.45 -9.54 13.11
C GLU A 64 15.33 -8.60 13.93
N VAL A 65 15.30 -8.72 15.26
CA VAL A 65 16.30 -8.08 16.12
C VAL A 65 17.59 -8.89 16.07
N GLU A 66 18.65 -8.32 15.48
CA GLU A 66 19.97 -8.95 15.46
C GLU A 66 20.66 -8.80 16.83
N ASN A 67 20.67 -7.59 17.39
CA ASN A 67 21.29 -7.31 18.68
C ASN A 67 20.71 -6.02 19.30
N GLU A 68 20.74 -5.90 20.62
CA GLU A 68 20.35 -4.69 21.34
C GLU A 68 21.23 -4.46 22.58
N SER A 69 21.37 -3.20 22.98
CA SER A 69 22.01 -2.78 24.23
C SER A 69 21.24 -1.60 24.83
N PHE A 70 21.76 -0.95 25.87
CA PHE A 70 21.10 0.19 26.51
C PHE A 70 20.78 1.31 25.52
N ASN A 71 21.71 1.60 24.61
CA ASN A 71 21.69 2.78 23.76
C ASN A 71 21.56 2.47 22.25
N TYR A 72 21.35 1.20 21.87
CA TYR A 72 21.05 0.84 20.49
C TYR A 72 20.12 -0.37 20.37
N ILE A 73 19.45 -0.46 19.22
CA ILE A 73 18.78 -1.66 18.73
C ILE A 73 19.10 -1.82 17.24
N ARG A 74 19.50 -3.02 16.85
CA ARG A 74 19.85 -3.35 15.47
C ARG A 74 18.87 -4.37 14.93
N LEU A 75 18.26 -4.01 13.82
CA LEU A 75 17.32 -4.82 13.07
C LEU A 75 18.00 -5.33 11.81
N LYS A 76 17.75 -6.58 11.44
CA LYS A 76 18.22 -7.20 10.21
C LYS A 76 17.05 -7.80 9.46
N VAL A 77 17.07 -7.68 8.14
CA VAL A 77 16.06 -8.30 7.28
C VAL A 77 16.64 -9.60 6.70
N LYS A 78 15.92 -10.71 6.88
CA LYS A 78 16.20 -11.97 6.21
C LYS A 78 15.34 -12.07 4.96
N ASP A 79 15.94 -11.76 3.83
CA ASP A 79 15.30 -11.91 2.53
C ASP A 79 15.37 -13.37 2.08
N ASN A 80 14.22 -14.05 2.06
CA ASN A 80 14.06 -15.38 1.44
C ASN A 80 13.19 -15.29 0.17
N LEU A 81 13.24 -14.14 -0.50
CA LEU A 81 12.24 -13.77 -1.48
C LEU A 81 12.79 -14.00 -2.89
N ASN A 82 12.19 -14.97 -3.58
CA ASN A 82 12.30 -15.18 -5.02
C ASN A 82 10.87 -15.21 -5.56
N LEU A 83 10.22 -14.05 -5.52
CA LEU A 83 8.83 -13.89 -5.92
C LEU A 83 8.77 -13.54 -7.41
N ASP A 84 7.81 -14.11 -8.14
CA ASP A 84 7.42 -13.56 -9.44
C ASP A 84 6.61 -12.29 -9.16
N ILE A 85 7.28 -11.12 -9.20
CA ILE A 85 6.66 -9.83 -8.84
C ILE A 85 5.35 -9.61 -9.59
N ILE A 86 5.29 -9.94 -10.89
CA ILE A 86 4.10 -9.68 -11.70
C ILE A 86 2.93 -10.51 -11.21
N GLU A 87 3.16 -11.80 -10.91
CA GLU A 87 2.11 -12.67 -10.38
C GLU A 87 1.68 -12.25 -8.98
N GLU A 88 2.61 -11.87 -8.12
CA GLU A 88 2.28 -11.38 -6.78
C GLU A 88 1.54 -10.04 -6.79
N MET A 89 1.86 -9.15 -7.74
CA MET A 89 1.09 -7.93 -7.97
C MET A 89 -0.36 -8.24 -8.38
N LYS A 90 -0.57 -9.25 -9.25
CA LYS A 90 -1.93 -9.70 -9.60
C LYS A 90 -2.65 -10.27 -8.38
N ASN A 91 -2.00 -11.12 -7.61
CA ASN A 91 -2.56 -11.68 -6.38
C ASN A 91 -2.92 -10.58 -5.36
N PHE A 92 -2.07 -9.57 -5.23
CA PHE A 92 -2.35 -8.38 -4.41
C PHE A 92 -3.59 -7.64 -4.92
N SER A 93 -3.69 -7.40 -6.23
CA SER A 93 -4.83 -6.72 -6.83
C SER A 93 -6.15 -7.47 -6.63
N LEU A 94 -6.15 -8.81 -6.71
CA LEU A 94 -7.34 -9.63 -6.46
C LEU A 94 -7.80 -9.54 -4.99
N LYS A 95 -6.85 -9.53 -4.05
CA LYS A 95 -7.14 -9.30 -2.62
C LYS A 95 -7.70 -7.90 -2.39
N LEU A 96 -7.15 -6.88 -3.05
CA LEU A 96 -7.65 -5.50 -2.98
C LEU A 96 -9.07 -5.38 -3.54
N LEU A 97 -9.34 -6.04 -4.66
CA LEU A 97 -10.68 -6.13 -5.24
C LEU A 97 -11.67 -6.78 -4.27
N THR A 98 -11.27 -7.87 -3.60
CA THR A 98 -12.11 -8.53 -2.59
C THR A 98 -12.45 -7.56 -1.44
N LEU A 99 -11.51 -6.71 -1.01
CA LEU A 99 -11.78 -5.68 -0.01
C LEU A 99 -12.78 -4.63 -0.50
N LEU A 100 -12.75 -4.24 -1.79
CA LEU A 100 -13.74 -3.34 -2.37
C LEU A 100 -15.13 -3.98 -2.47
N GLU A 101 -15.21 -5.25 -2.85
CA GLU A 101 -16.47 -5.99 -2.90
C GLU A 101 -17.05 -6.20 -1.48
N ASP A 102 -16.20 -6.41 -0.47
CA ASP A 102 -16.65 -6.46 0.91
C ASP A 102 -17.05 -5.06 1.44
N LEU A 103 -16.38 -4.00 1.02
CA LEU A 103 -16.75 -2.61 1.33
C LEU A 103 -18.18 -2.29 0.87
N GLU A 104 -18.56 -2.73 -0.34
CA GLU A 104 -19.93 -2.60 -0.84
C GLU A 104 -20.96 -3.25 0.10
N LYS A 105 -20.64 -4.46 0.62
CA LYS A 105 -21.50 -5.16 1.58
C LYS A 105 -21.60 -4.42 2.90
N VAL A 106 -20.49 -3.86 3.41
CA VAL A 106 -20.49 -3.04 4.64
C VAL A 106 -21.36 -1.80 4.46
N ILE A 107 -21.29 -1.13 3.31
CA ILE A 107 -22.10 0.06 3.02
C ILE A 107 -23.59 -0.29 2.87
N ALA A 108 -23.92 -1.38 2.17
CA ALA A 108 -25.29 -1.82 1.96
C ALA A 108 -25.96 -2.27 3.28
N LYS A 109 -25.19 -2.85 4.20
CA LYS A 109 -25.66 -3.28 5.52
C LYS A 109 -24.64 -2.90 6.61
N PRO A 110 -24.69 -1.65 7.10
CA PRO A 110 -23.73 -1.14 8.06
C PRO A 110 -23.69 -1.99 9.31
N ASN A 111 -22.50 -2.51 9.61
CA ASN A 111 -22.25 -3.32 10.78
C ASN A 111 -20.84 -3.03 11.29
N LYS A 112 -20.73 -2.57 12.53
CA LYS A 112 -19.46 -2.20 13.15
C LYS A 112 -18.44 -3.35 13.14
N GLN A 113 -18.89 -4.59 13.35
CA GLN A 113 -18.00 -5.75 13.33
C GLN A 113 -17.46 -6.02 11.93
N MET A 114 -18.28 -5.88 10.89
CA MET A 114 -17.84 -6.00 9.49
C MET A 114 -16.85 -4.89 9.12
N ALA A 115 -17.08 -3.66 9.58
CA ALA A 115 -16.16 -2.54 9.36
C ALA A 115 -14.80 -2.76 10.04
N ILE A 116 -14.79 -3.27 11.28
CA ILE A 116 -13.56 -3.61 12.00
C ILE A 116 -12.82 -4.76 11.30
N ASP A 117 -13.53 -5.80 10.85
CA ASP A 117 -12.92 -6.90 10.08
C ASP A 117 -12.25 -6.40 8.80
N LEU A 118 -12.95 -5.57 8.01
CA LEU A 118 -12.43 -4.98 6.79
C LEU A 118 -11.17 -4.14 7.04
N LYS A 119 -11.16 -3.37 8.13
CA LYS A 119 -9.99 -2.60 8.57
C LYS A 119 -8.80 -3.52 8.86
N ASN A 120 -8.99 -4.57 9.66
CA ASN A 120 -7.92 -5.49 10.04
C ASN A 120 -7.35 -6.23 8.83
N ARG A 121 -8.22 -6.73 7.94
CA ARG A 121 -7.79 -7.37 6.68
C ARG A 121 -7.03 -6.41 5.77
N SER A 122 -7.35 -5.12 5.79
CA SER A 122 -6.60 -4.10 5.07
C SER A 122 -5.20 -3.89 5.68
N GLU A 123 -5.07 -3.94 7.00
CA GLU A 123 -3.78 -3.86 7.71
C GLU A 123 -2.90 -5.09 7.46
N ASP A 124 -3.50 -6.28 7.37
CA ASP A 124 -2.78 -7.50 7.03
C ASP A 124 -2.31 -7.49 5.57
N LEU A 125 -3.15 -7.02 4.63
CA LEU A 125 -2.75 -6.87 3.22
C LEU A 125 -1.61 -5.85 3.06
N ASN A 126 -1.51 -4.85 3.93
CA ASN A 126 -0.41 -3.88 3.91
C ASN A 126 0.96 -4.54 4.15
N ARG A 127 1.02 -5.70 4.83
CA ARG A 127 2.27 -6.47 4.97
C ARG A 127 2.74 -7.03 3.64
N VAL A 128 1.80 -7.49 2.80
CA VAL A 128 2.09 -7.97 1.44
C VAL A 128 2.55 -6.82 0.56
N TYR A 129 1.92 -5.64 0.67
CA TYR A 129 2.38 -4.43 0.00
C TYR A 129 3.83 -4.09 0.35
N ASN A 130 4.20 -4.10 1.64
CA ASN A 130 5.56 -3.80 2.09
C ASN A 130 6.58 -4.78 1.49
N ILE A 131 6.25 -6.09 1.43
CA ILE A 131 7.10 -7.10 0.78
C ILE A 131 7.27 -6.78 -0.70
N LEU A 132 6.18 -6.51 -1.43
CA LEU A 132 6.26 -6.29 -2.88
C LEU A 132 7.07 -5.04 -3.24
N ILE A 133 6.92 -3.94 -2.49
CA ILE A 133 7.76 -2.76 -2.70
C ILE A 133 9.22 -3.06 -2.40
N ARG A 134 9.51 -3.84 -1.34
CA ARG A 134 10.87 -4.27 -1.02
C ARG A 134 11.47 -5.11 -2.15
N GLU A 135 10.72 -6.07 -2.70
CA GLU A 135 11.19 -6.88 -3.83
C GLU A 135 11.45 -6.05 -5.07
N ILE A 136 10.54 -5.14 -5.43
CA ILE A 136 10.76 -4.19 -6.53
C ILE A 136 12.05 -3.38 -6.31
N ALA A 137 12.29 -2.92 -5.08
CA ALA A 137 13.51 -2.18 -4.74
C ALA A 137 14.76 -3.06 -4.85
N LEU A 138 14.74 -4.32 -4.39
CA LEU A 138 15.85 -5.25 -4.50
C LEU A 138 16.15 -5.61 -5.98
N VAL A 139 15.12 -5.83 -6.79
CA VAL A 139 15.29 -6.04 -8.24
C VAL A 139 15.96 -4.83 -8.89
N SER A 140 15.62 -3.61 -8.47
CA SER A 140 16.25 -2.40 -9.01
C SER A 140 17.76 -2.29 -8.72
N GLN A 141 18.26 -3.06 -7.74
CA GLN A 141 19.65 -3.04 -7.29
C GLN A 141 20.52 -4.11 -7.95
N GLU A 142 19.92 -5.19 -8.47
CA GLU A 142 20.61 -6.39 -8.96
C GLU A 142 20.12 -6.80 -10.37
N GLU A 143 21.01 -6.75 -11.36
CA GLU A 143 20.69 -7.06 -12.76
C GLU A 143 20.21 -8.52 -12.93
N GLU A 144 20.79 -9.48 -12.21
CA GLU A 144 20.38 -10.89 -12.25
C GLU A 144 18.90 -11.09 -11.89
N ARG A 145 18.37 -10.24 -11.01
CA ARG A 145 16.97 -10.35 -10.59
C ARG A 145 15.98 -9.86 -11.66
N PHE A 146 16.40 -9.07 -12.65
CA PHE A 146 15.53 -8.69 -13.77
C PHE A 146 15.11 -9.92 -14.57
N GLU A 147 16.06 -10.80 -14.88
CA GLU A 147 15.81 -12.03 -15.64
C GLU A 147 14.92 -13.00 -14.85
N GLN A 148 15.23 -13.20 -13.57
CA GLN A 148 14.44 -14.07 -12.68
C GLN A 148 12.98 -13.62 -12.55
N ASN A 149 12.74 -12.30 -12.54
CA ASN A 149 11.41 -11.69 -12.42
C ASN A 149 10.71 -11.47 -13.76
N LYS A 150 11.31 -11.89 -14.89
CA LYS A 150 10.78 -11.67 -16.25
C LYS A 150 10.50 -10.20 -16.55
N ILE A 151 11.27 -9.29 -15.96
CA ILE A 151 11.13 -7.85 -16.17
C ILE A 151 12.01 -7.46 -17.35
N THR A 152 11.36 -7.03 -18.43
CA THR A 152 12.01 -6.77 -19.72
C THR A 152 12.75 -5.44 -19.79
N SER A 153 12.44 -4.49 -18.91
CA SER A 153 13.09 -3.18 -18.92
C SER A 153 13.03 -2.46 -17.57
N VAL A 154 13.97 -1.53 -17.34
CA VAL A 154 13.93 -0.60 -16.20
C VAL A 154 12.64 0.22 -16.19
N ARG A 155 12.10 0.55 -17.37
CA ARG A 155 10.83 1.25 -17.51
C ARG A 155 9.67 0.42 -16.95
N ASP A 156 9.62 -0.88 -17.26
CA ASP A 156 8.58 -1.76 -16.72
C ASP A 156 8.68 -1.85 -15.20
N LEU A 157 9.90 -1.95 -14.65
CA LEU A 157 10.13 -1.94 -13.21
C LEU A 157 9.60 -0.65 -12.55
N ILE A 158 9.87 0.51 -13.16
CA ILE A 158 9.35 1.81 -12.69
C ILE A 158 7.82 1.81 -12.71
N LEU A 159 7.20 1.36 -13.79
CA LEU A 159 5.74 1.31 -13.91
C LEU A 159 5.12 0.34 -12.89
N TYR A 160 5.75 -0.81 -12.62
CA TYR A 160 5.34 -1.72 -11.56
C TYR A 160 5.45 -1.07 -10.17
N ALA A 161 6.53 -0.33 -9.91
CA ALA A 161 6.70 0.40 -8.65
C ALA A 161 5.62 1.47 -8.44
N ILE A 162 5.29 2.23 -9.48
CA ILE A 162 4.26 3.28 -9.45
C ILE A 162 2.87 2.65 -9.26
N ALA A 163 2.54 1.61 -10.02
CA ALA A 163 1.26 0.91 -9.88
C ALA A 163 1.09 0.28 -8.49
N MET A 164 2.14 -0.34 -7.93
CA MET A 164 2.09 -0.85 -6.56
C MET A 164 1.91 0.25 -5.54
N ARG A 165 2.61 1.39 -5.68
CA ARG A 165 2.42 2.56 -4.81
C ARG A 165 0.96 3.00 -4.83
N ASP A 166 0.35 3.10 -6.00
CA ASP A 166 -1.02 3.61 -6.15
C ASP A 166 -2.06 2.62 -5.61
N MET A 167 -1.87 1.32 -5.81
CA MET A 167 -2.67 0.29 -5.13
C MET A 167 -2.46 0.29 -3.60
N GLY A 168 -1.25 0.55 -3.11
CA GLY A 168 -0.96 0.72 -1.68
C GLY A 168 -1.66 1.94 -1.07
N ARG A 169 -1.75 3.05 -1.81
CA ARG A 169 -2.53 4.22 -1.40
C ARG A 169 -4.02 3.93 -1.38
N MET A 170 -4.54 3.24 -2.40
CA MET A 170 -5.92 2.76 -2.41
C MET A 170 -6.23 1.92 -1.17
N LEU A 171 -5.37 0.95 -0.82
CA LEU A 171 -5.50 0.15 0.39
C LEU A 171 -5.57 0.99 1.66
N SER A 172 -4.75 2.04 1.76
CA SER A 172 -4.81 2.97 2.89
C SER A 172 -6.17 3.68 2.99
N HIS A 173 -6.76 4.09 1.86
CA HIS A 173 -8.08 4.74 1.84
C HIS A 173 -9.23 3.77 2.12
N ILE A 174 -9.12 2.49 1.72
CA ILE A 174 -10.07 1.43 2.13
C ILE A 174 -10.03 1.25 3.65
N ARG A 175 -8.83 1.24 4.26
CA ARG A 175 -8.68 1.15 5.72
C ARG A 175 -9.28 2.38 6.44
N THR A 176 -9.04 3.58 5.94
CA THR A 176 -9.65 4.81 6.49
C THR A 176 -11.17 4.76 6.37
N THR A 177 -11.68 4.39 5.20
CA THR A 177 -13.11 4.18 4.94
C THR A 177 -13.71 3.18 5.95
N SER A 178 -13.04 2.06 6.18
CA SER A 178 -13.47 1.05 7.16
C SER A 178 -13.54 1.60 8.59
N THR A 179 -12.61 2.49 8.94
CA THR A 179 -12.62 3.18 10.24
C THR A 179 -13.81 4.12 10.35
N ILE A 180 -14.11 4.90 9.31
CA ILE A 180 -15.28 5.79 9.26
C ILE A 180 -16.58 4.99 9.39
N LEU A 181 -16.70 3.88 8.64
CA LEU A 181 -17.86 2.99 8.66
C LEU A 181 -18.11 2.32 10.02
N SER A 182 -17.11 2.26 10.90
CA SER A 182 -17.29 1.73 12.26
C SER A 182 -18.05 2.68 13.18
N ILE A 183 -18.24 3.94 12.76
CA ILE A 183 -18.87 5.02 13.51
C ILE A 183 -20.12 5.54 12.79
N CYS A 184 -20.07 5.60 11.45
CA CYS A 184 -21.18 6.04 10.60
C CYS A 184 -22.42 5.14 10.72
N THR A 185 -23.56 5.72 11.08
CA THR A 185 -24.83 4.98 11.30
C THR A 185 -25.85 5.15 10.17
N ASN A 186 -25.86 6.27 9.47
CA ASN A 186 -26.82 6.60 8.42
C ASN A 186 -26.12 6.73 7.06
N ILE A 187 -26.00 5.61 6.35
CA ILE A 187 -25.37 5.55 5.04
C ILE A 187 -26.46 5.56 3.97
N SER A 188 -26.41 6.56 3.09
CA SER A 188 -27.37 6.71 1.99
C SER A 188 -27.04 5.76 0.82
N HIS A 189 -28.02 5.51 -0.05
CA HIS A 189 -27.87 4.61 -1.19
C HIS A 189 -26.83 5.10 -2.22
N GLU A 190 -26.58 6.40 -2.26
CA GLU A 190 -25.58 7.03 -3.13
C GLU A 190 -24.16 6.51 -2.85
N TYR A 191 -23.81 6.22 -1.59
CA TYR A 191 -22.52 5.61 -1.26
C TYR A 191 -22.37 4.21 -1.85
N GLN A 192 -23.47 3.44 -1.90
CA GLN A 192 -23.47 2.12 -2.52
C GLN A 192 -23.20 2.25 -4.02
N ASN A 193 -23.89 3.17 -4.71
CA ASN A 193 -23.65 3.44 -6.13
C ASN A 193 -22.19 3.80 -6.41
N ILE A 194 -21.59 4.67 -5.58
CA ILE A 194 -20.17 5.01 -5.71
C ILE A 194 -19.30 3.76 -5.63
N VAL A 195 -19.48 2.89 -4.63
CA VAL A 195 -18.62 1.71 -4.46
C VAL A 195 -18.81 0.69 -5.58
N SER A 196 -20.05 0.46 -6.04
CA SER A 196 -20.29 -0.39 -7.21
C SER A 196 -19.53 0.12 -8.44
N GLN A 197 -19.49 1.43 -8.66
CA GLN A 197 -18.70 2.03 -9.74
C GLN A 197 -17.19 1.89 -9.51
N LEU A 198 -16.71 2.05 -8.28
CA LEU A 198 -15.29 1.85 -7.95
C LEU A 198 -14.81 0.42 -8.23
N ILE A 199 -15.63 -0.59 -7.93
CA ILE A 199 -15.33 -2.00 -8.22
C ILE A 199 -15.12 -2.19 -9.73
N LEU A 200 -16.01 -1.62 -10.55
CA LEU A 200 -15.89 -1.68 -12.01
C LEU A 200 -14.65 -0.93 -12.51
N MET A 201 -14.45 0.31 -12.03
CA MET A 201 -13.26 1.10 -12.38
C MET A 201 -11.96 0.37 -12.03
N PHE A 202 -11.93 -0.33 -10.89
CA PHE A 202 -10.75 -1.08 -10.49
C PHE A 202 -10.49 -2.26 -11.42
N LYS A 203 -11.51 -3.09 -11.71
CA LYS A 203 -11.41 -4.21 -12.68
C LYS A 203 -10.91 -3.72 -14.04
N ASP A 204 -11.51 -2.65 -14.54
CA ASP A 204 -11.14 -2.04 -15.81
C ASP A 204 -9.69 -1.50 -15.79
N SER A 205 -9.28 -0.83 -14.71
CA SER A 205 -7.90 -0.33 -14.57
C SER A 205 -6.86 -1.45 -14.57
N LEU A 206 -7.19 -2.63 -14.01
CA LEU A 206 -6.34 -3.82 -14.05
C LEU A 206 -6.22 -4.38 -15.47
N GLU A 207 -7.31 -4.37 -16.25
CA GLU A 207 -7.27 -4.75 -17.67
C GLU A 207 -6.39 -3.80 -18.50
N VAL A 208 -6.45 -2.49 -18.24
CA VAL A 208 -5.54 -1.52 -18.88
C VAL A 208 -4.09 -1.80 -18.47
N PHE A 209 -3.81 -2.02 -17.18
CA PHE A 209 -2.45 -2.16 -16.69
C PHE A 209 -1.78 -3.50 -17.04
N PHE A 210 -2.43 -4.62 -16.76
CA PHE A 210 -1.86 -5.93 -16.97
C PHE A 210 -1.99 -6.39 -18.42
N ASN A 211 -3.13 -6.14 -19.05
CA ASN A 211 -3.47 -6.66 -20.37
C ASN A 211 -3.38 -5.63 -21.51
N GLN A 212 -3.06 -4.37 -21.19
CA GLN A 212 -2.93 -3.27 -22.18
C GLN A 212 -4.22 -3.04 -22.98
N ASN A 213 -5.39 -3.37 -22.39
CA ASN A 213 -6.67 -3.21 -23.06
C ASN A 213 -7.19 -1.77 -22.91
N LEU A 214 -6.82 -0.90 -23.86
CA LEU A 214 -7.10 0.54 -23.82
C LEU A 214 -8.59 0.92 -24.01
N ASN A 215 -9.46 -0.05 -24.29
CA ASN A 215 -10.88 0.22 -24.55
C ASN A 215 -11.61 0.79 -23.32
N TYR A 216 -11.11 0.52 -22.11
CA TYR A 216 -11.75 0.94 -20.87
C TYR A 216 -11.42 2.37 -20.42
N ILE A 217 -10.47 3.05 -21.06
CA ILE A 217 -9.99 4.39 -20.61
C ILE A 217 -11.13 5.39 -20.49
N LYS A 218 -12.00 5.46 -21.50
CA LYS A 218 -13.11 6.41 -21.53
C LYS A 218 -14.09 6.13 -20.39
N GLU A 219 -14.45 4.85 -20.21
CA GLU A 219 -15.40 4.42 -19.19
C GLU A 219 -14.90 4.73 -17.78
N ILE A 220 -13.64 4.43 -17.47
CA ILE A 220 -13.03 4.75 -16.17
C ILE A 220 -13.11 6.26 -15.89
N ARG A 221 -12.73 7.09 -16.88
CA ARG A 221 -12.76 8.56 -16.73
C ARG A 221 -14.17 9.11 -16.56
N ASP A 222 -15.16 8.56 -17.24
CA ASP A 222 -16.55 9.00 -17.13
C ASP A 222 -17.16 8.60 -15.79
N LYS A 223 -16.92 7.38 -15.29
CA LYS A 223 -17.31 6.95 -13.93
C LYS A 223 -16.67 7.84 -12.85
N MET A 224 -15.39 8.20 -12.99
CA MET A 224 -14.72 9.09 -12.02
C MET A 224 -15.41 10.46 -11.89
N LYS A 225 -15.85 11.05 -13.02
CA LYS A 225 -16.60 12.31 -13.02
C LYS A 225 -17.94 12.16 -12.31
N GLU A 226 -18.63 11.05 -12.57
CA GLU A 226 -19.91 10.75 -11.93
C GLU A 226 -19.76 10.58 -10.42
N ILE A 227 -18.80 9.76 -9.98
CA ILE A 227 -18.47 9.57 -8.56
C ILE A 227 -18.18 10.90 -7.87
N SER A 228 -17.36 11.77 -8.49
CA SER A 228 -17.04 13.07 -7.93
C SER A 228 -18.29 13.93 -7.76
N LYS A 229 -19.15 13.97 -8.77
CA LYS A 229 -20.42 14.72 -8.72
C LYS A 229 -21.35 14.21 -7.64
N ILE A 230 -21.49 12.89 -7.49
CA ILE A 230 -22.30 12.28 -6.44
C ILE A 230 -21.71 12.65 -5.08
N ALA A 231 -20.42 12.43 -4.88
CA ALA A 231 -19.73 12.70 -3.61
C ALA A 231 -19.81 14.18 -3.17
N ASP A 232 -19.73 15.12 -4.10
CA ASP A 232 -19.86 16.56 -3.82
C ASP A 232 -21.27 16.94 -3.33
N SER A 233 -22.28 16.16 -3.72
CA SER A 233 -23.66 16.35 -3.25
C SER A 233 -23.95 15.68 -1.90
N LEU A 234 -23.03 14.85 -1.40
CA LEU A 234 -23.19 14.19 -0.10
C LEU A 234 -22.87 15.17 1.03
N ASP A 235 -23.74 15.18 2.03
CA ASP A 235 -23.58 16.00 3.22
C ASP A 235 -23.95 15.21 4.48
N GLY A 236 -23.72 15.82 5.64
CA GLY A 236 -23.99 15.20 6.94
C GLY A 236 -22.80 14.45 7.54
N GLU A 237 -23.09 13.61 8.53
CA GLU A 237 -22.10 13.00 9.43
C GLU A 237 -21.07 12.12 8.70
N CYS A 238 -21.46 11.50 7.59
CA CYS A 238 -20.61 10.59 6.82
C CYS A 238 -19.91 11.25 5.63
N LYS A 239 -19.89 12.58 5.50
CA LYS A 239 -19.29 13.29 4.36
C LYS A 239 -17.84 12.89 4.06
N GLU A 240 -17.03 12.62 5.08
CA GLU A 240 -15.65 12.16 4.90
C GLU A 240 -15.55 10.80 4.20
N LEU A 241 -16.57 9.93 4.32
CA LEU A 241 -16.66 8.68 3.56
C LEU A 241 -16.63 8.97 2.05
N GLY A 242 -17.41 9.96 1.59
CA GLY A 242 -17.48 10.31 0.17
C GLY A 242 -16.13 10.77 -0.37
N LYS A 243 -15.40 11.57 0.41
CA LYS A 243 -14.05 12.02 0.06
C LYS A 243 -13.06 10.86 -0.02
N GLU A 244 -13.11 9.90 0.90
CA GLU A 244 -12.26 8.71 0.86
C GLU A 244 -12.58 7.83 -0.36
N LEU A 245 -13.86 7.66 -0.72
CA LEU A 245 -14.26 6.92 -1.91
C LEU A 245 -13.79 7.61 -3.22
N VAL A 246 -13.83 8.94 -3.29
CA VAL A 246 -13.26 9.72 -4.41
C VAL A 246 -11.75 9.51 -4.50
N ARG A 247 -11.03 9.45 -3.36
CA ARG A 247 -9.59 9.15 -3.33
C ARG A 247 -9.31 7.75 -3.86
N ILE A 248 -10.09 6.74 -3.48
CA ILE A 248 -10.02 5.38 -4.05
C ILE A 248 -10.17 5.43 -5.57
N GLY A 249 -11.22 6.10 -6.08
CA GLY A 249 -11.45 6.23 -7.53
C GLY A 249 -10.31 6.93 -8.27
N SER A 250 -9.69 7.93 -7.64
CA SER A 250 -8.54 8.64 -8.21
C SER A 250 -7.34 7.70 -8.41
N TYR A 251 -7.14 6.71 -7.54
CA TYR A 251 -6.09 5.70 -7.73
C TYR A 251 -6.45 4.64 -8.78
N CYS A 252 -7.74 4.39 -9.07
CA CYS A 252 -8.12 3.61 -10.26
C CYS A 252 -7.72 4.34 -11.54
N VAL A 253 -7.91 5.66 -11.59
CA VAL A 253 -7.47 6.50 -12.73
C VAL A 253 -5.95 6.51 -12.85
N ALA A 254 -5.23 6.65 -11.74
CA ALA A 254 -3.76 6.61 -11.75
C ALA A 254 -3.22 5.27 -12.28
N LEU A 255 -3.78 4.15 -11.79
CA LEU A 255 -3.41 2.81 -12.27
C LEU A 255 -3.71 2.60 -13.76
N MET A 256 -4.84 3.13 -14.24
CA MET A 256 -5.16 3.16 -15.67
C MET A 256 -4.12 3.97 -16.46
N ASP A 257 -3.75 5.16 -16.00
CA ASP A 257 -2.75 6.01 -16.67
C ASP A 257 -1.37 5.32 -16.71
N ASP A 258 -0.97 4.61 -15.64
CA ASP A 258 0.23 3.76 -15.64
C ASP A 258 0.15 2.65 -16.71
N GLY A 259 -1.02 2.04 -16.89
CA GLY A 259 -1.27 1.05 -17.92
C GLY A 259 -1.19 1.63 -19.34
N VAL A 260 -1.69 2.85 -19.54
CA VAL A 260 -1.51 3.59 -20.79
C VAL A 260 -0.03 3.83 -21.05
N HIS A 261 0.71 4.32 -20.05
CA HIS A 261 2.16 4.50 -20.17
C HIS A 261 2.88 3.20 -20.49
N LYS A 262 2.45 2.06 -19.95
CA LYS A 262 3.01 0.74 -20.27
C LYS A 262 2.74 0.30 -21.72
N SER A 263 1.58 0.66 -22.29
CA SER A 263 1.20 0.24 -23.65
C SER A 263 1.98 0.94 -24.77
N VAL A 264 2.59 2.10 -24.49
CA VAL A 264 3.44 2.82 -25.46
C VAL A 264 4.77 2.08 -25.59
N LYS A 265 4.86 1.06 -26.46
CA LYS A 265 6.14 0.43 -26.81
C LYS A 265 6.93 1.37 -27.71
N LEU A 266 8.14 1.76 -27.27
CA LEU A 266 9.13 2.46 -28.10
C LEU A 266 10.12 1.44 -28.65
#